data_AF-A0AAW1JLH7-F1
#
_entry.id   AF-A0AAW1JLH7-F1
#
_cell.length_a   1.000
_cell.length_b   1.000
_cell.length_c   1.000
_cell.angle_alpha   90.00
_cell.angle_beta   90.00
_cell.angle_gamma   90.00
#
_symmetry.space_group_name_H-M   'P 1'
#
loop_
_entity.id
_entity.type
_entity.pdbx_description
1 polymer ?
#
loop_
_entity_poly.entity_id
_entity_poly.type
_entity_poly.pdbx_seq_one_letter_code
_entity_poly.pdbx_strand_id
1 'polypeptide(L)'
;MLEYFCECYFDLSGLILCPVLGSITLLFIPNSRIRSIRLIGLCASLITFLYSPVLRIQFDPSTAKSQFVESLRWLPYENIHFNLGIDGISLFFVILTTFLIPICILVGWSGMRSYGKEYITASLIREFLMIVVFCMLDLLLFYVLSESVLIPIESIIGVWGSRQKKIKAAYHFFLYTLLGSVFMLLAILLILLQTGTTDLQILLTTEFSERRQIFLWIAFFASFAVKVPMVPVHIWLPEAHVEAPTA
;
A
#
# COMPACT_ATOMS: atom_id res chain seq x y z
N MET A 1 -4.68 28.13 22.41
CA MET A 1 -5.64 27.03 22.64
C MET A 1 -6.26 26.51 21.34
N LEU A 2 -6.52 27.36 20.35
CA LEU A 2 -6.89 26.94 18.98
C LEU A 2 -5.70 26.42 18.14
N GLU A 3 -4.46 26.85 18.42
CA GLU A 3 -3.26 26.34 17.75
C GLU A 3 -2.93 24.89 18.11
N TYR A 4 -3.10 24.50 19.38
CA TYR A 4 -2.91 23.11 19.84
C TYR A 4 -3.95 22.12 19.29
N PHE A 5 -5.17 22.58 18.96
CA PHE A 5 -6.17 21.74 18.29
C PHE A 5 -5.87 21.56 16.79
N CYS A 6 -5.11 22.46 16.19
CA CYS A 6 -4.72 22.40 14.78
C CYS A 6 -3.54 21.43 14.56
N GLU A 7 -2.65 21.28 15.56
CA GLU A 7 -1.54 20.32 15.51
C GLU A 7 -2.01 18.86 15.60
N CYS A 8 -3.10 18.56 16.32
CA CYS A 8 -3.55 17.17 16.54
C CYS A 8 -4.37 16.55 15.39
N TYR A 9 -4.65 17.26 14.29
CA TYR A 9 -5.60 16.78 13.27
C TYR A 9 -5.03 16.62 11.86
N PHE A 10 -3.76 16.97 11.59
CA PHE A 10 -3.15 16.82 10.27
C PHE A 10 -1.88 15.96 10.27
N ASP A 11 -1.91 14.91 11.08
CA ASP A 11 -0.85 13.92 11.18
C ASP A 11 -1.01 12.81 10.13
N LEU A 12 0.08 12.11 9.83
CA LEU A 12 0.11 11.02 8.86
C LEU A 12 -0.78 9.85 9.30
N SER A 13 -0.83 9.59 10.61
CA SER A 13 -1.74 8.67 11.27
C SER A 13 -3.21 8.95 10.92
N GLY A 14 -3.63 10.21 10.88
CA GLY A 14 -5.01 10.58 10.54
C GLY A 14 -5.42 10.09 9.15
N LEU A 15 -4.57 10.32 8.15
CA LEU A 15 -4.77 9.85 6.78
C LEU A 15 -4.88 8.32 6.71
N ILE A 16 -4.00 7.63 7.42
CA ILE A 16 -3.92 6.16 7.44
C ILE A 16 -5.14 5.55 8.15
N LEU A 17 -5.64 6.18 9.22
CA LEU A 17 -6.75 5.66 10.02
C LEU A 17 -8.12 5.84 9.34
N CYS A 18 -8.31 6.86 8.49
CA CYS A 18 -9.57 7.09 7.78
C CYS A 18 -10.12 5.86 7.03
N PRO A 19 -9.37 5.22 6.10
CA PRO A 19 -9.85 4.04 5.39
C PRO A 19 -10.05 2.83 6.31
N VAL A 20 -9.24 2.70 7.37
CA VAL A 20 -9.37 1.62 8.37
C VAL A 20 -10.67 1.76 9.14
N LEU A 21 -10.96 2.96 9.68
CA LEU A 21 -12.21 3.25 10.37
C LEU A 21 -13.42 3.05 9.43
N GLY A 22 -13.30 3.49 8.18
CA GLY A 22 -14.29 3.21 7.13
C GLY A 22 -14.56 1.71 7.00
N SER A 23 -13.52 0.88 6.85
CA SER A 23 -13.66 -0.57 6.73
C SER A 23 -14.30 -1.22 7.96
N ILE A 24 -13.91 -0.79 9.17
CA ILE A 24 -14.45 -1.31 10.44
C ILE A 24 -15.93 -0.96 10.57
N THR A 25 -16.34 0.26 10.24
CA THR A 25 -17.75 0.67 10.32
C THR A 25 -18.65 -0.19 9.41
N LEU A 26 -18.14 -0.62 8.25
CA LEU A 26 -18.88 -1.48 7.32
C LEU A 26 -19.16 -2.88 7.88
N LEU A 27 -18.34 -3.38 8.81
CA LEU A 27 -18.55 -4.69 9.44
C LEU A 27 -19.87 -4.75 10.23
N PHE A 28 -20.25 -3.64 10.86
CA PHE A 28 -21.45 -3.54 11.69
C PHE A 28 -22.75 -3.33 10.88
N ILE A 29 -22.66 -3.08 9.57
CA ILE A 29 -23.82 -2.80 8.72
C ILE A 29 -24.31 -4.11 8.10
N PRO A 30 -25.60 -4.45 8.12
CA PRO A 30 -26.07 -5.69 7.51
C PRO A 30 -25.93 -5.68 5.98
N ASN A 31 -25.65 -6.85 5.39
CA ASN A 31 -25.45 -7.03 3.94
C ASN A 31 -26.68 -6.60 3.10
N SER A 32 -27.87 -6.50 3.70
CA SER A 32 -29.08 -6.06 3.03
C SER A 32 -29.07 -4.56 2.65
N ARG A 33 -28.28 -3.73 3.34
CA ARG A 33 -28.25 -2.26 3.14
C ARG A 33 -27.12 -1.83 2.20
N ILE A 34 -27.12 -2.36 0.98
CA ILE A 34 -26.06 -2.11 -0.03
C ILE A 34 -25.87 -0.62 -0.33
N ARG A 35 -26.94 0.17 -0.38
CA ARG A 35 -26.84 1.63 -0.62
C ARG A 35 -26.05 2.34 0.47
N SER A 36 -26.29 1.99 1.74
CA SER A 36 -25.55 2.56 2.88
C SER A 36 -24.09 2.15 2.86
N ILE A 37 -23.80 0.88 2.56
CA ILE A 37 -22.43 0.34 2.44
C ILE A 37 -21.63 1.13 1.38
N ARG A 38 -22.22 1.32 0.19
CA ARG A 38 -21.60 2.07 -0.91
C ARG A 38 -21.34 3.53 -0.54
N LEU A 39 -22.32 4.18 0.07
CA LEU A 39 -22.20 5.59 0.44
C LEU A 39 -21.15 5.78 1.54
N ILE A 40 -21.13 4.93 2.56
CA ILE A 40 -20.16 5.01 3.66
C ILE A 40 -18.75 4.74 3.16
N GLY A 41 -18.55 3.73 2.31
CA GLY A 41 -17.24 3.48 1.71
C GLY A 41 -16.77 4.63 0.83
N LEU A 42 -17.66 5.19 0.01
CA LEU A 42 -17.35 6.36 -0.80
C LEU A 42 -16.98 7.56 0.08
N CYS A 43 -17.78 7.87 1.10
CA CYS A 43 -17.51 8.95 2.04
C CYS A 43 -16.16 8.76 2.74
N ALA A 44 -15.84 7.55 3.21
CA ALA A 44 -14.56 7.26 3.82
C ALA A 44 -13.39 7.56 2.85
N SER A 45 -13.43 7.02 1.63
CA SER A 45 -12.39 7.28 0.62
C SER A 45 -12.30 8.75 0.20
N LEU A 46 -13.43 9.48 0.12
CA LEU A 46 -13.43 10.90 -0.18
C LEU A 46 -12.84 11.74 0.96
N ILE A 47 -13.08 11.36 2.22
CA ILE A 47 -12.45 12.03 3.37
C ILE A 47 -10.93 11.81 3.33
N THR A 48 -10.48 10.58 3.09
CA THR A 48 -9.05 10.26 2.91
C THR A 48 -8.44 11.07 1.76
N PHE A 49 -9.13 11.17 0.63
CA PHE A 49 -8.71 12.00 -0.50
C PHE A 49 -8.64 13.48 -0.16
N LEU A 50 -9.62 14.05 0.54
CA LEU A 50 -9.61 15.47 0.89
C LEU A 50 -8.50 15.80 1.90
N TYR A 51 -8.09 14.82 2.71
CA TYR A 51 -7.00 14.96 3.65
C TYR A 51 -5.62 14.99 2.95
N SER A 52 -5.41 14.20 1.90
CA SER A 52 -4.07 14.04 1.31
C SER A 52 -3.47 15.32 0.68
N PRO A 53 -4.22 16.25 0.02
CA PRO A 53 -3.69 17.52 -0.44
C PRO A 53 -3.27 18.46 0.70
N VAL A 54 -3.83 18.31 1.91
CA VAL A 54 -3.44 19.14 3.06
C VAL A 54 -1.98 18.89 3.42
N LEU A 55 -1.54 17.64 3.35
CA LEU A 55 -0.12 17.27 3.53
C LEU A 55 0.77 17.98 2.50
N ARG A 56 0.31 18.15 1.26
CA ARG A 56 1.08 18.88 0.23
C ARG A 56 1.21 20.37 0.53
N ILE A 57 0.20 20.99 1.13
CA ILE A 57 0.24 22.42 1.49
C ILE A 57 1.25 22.64 2.63
N GLN A 58 1.34 21.69 3.56
CA GLN A 58 2.25 21.75 4.71
C GLN A 58 3.67 21.26 4.40
N PHE A 59 3.88 20.55 3.28
CA PHE A 59 5.18 19.99 2.90
C PHE A 59 6.19 21.08 2.50
N ASP A 60 7.37 21.04 3.10
CA ASP A 60 8.50 21.93 2.78
C ASP A 60 9.43 21.29 1.72
N PRO A 61 9.46 21.78 0.47
CA PRO A 61 10.29 21.21 -0.58
C PRO A 61 11.78 21.55 -0.45
N SER A 62 12.19 22.37 0.51
CA SER A 62 13.58 22.82 0.66
C SER A 62 14.50 21.81 1.36
N THR A 63 13.94 20.75 1.95
CA THR A 63 14.68 19.77 2.75
C THR A 63 14.70 18.38 2.10
N ALA A 64 15.80 17.65 2.28
CA ALA A 64 15.94 16.25 1.84
C ALA A 64 15.45 15.23 2.89
N LYS A 65 14.99 15.71 4.05
CA LYS A 65 14.55 14.85 5.16
C LYS A 65 13.10 14.40 4.91
N SER A 66 12.77 13.18 5.33
CA SER A 66 11.37 12.76 5.43
C SER A 66 10.63 13.63 6.44
N GLN A 67 9.42 14.06 6.08
CA GLN A 67 8.52 14.89 6.90
C GLN A 67 7.36 14.06 7.43
N PHE A 68 6.60 14.61 8.39
CA PHE A 68 5.50 13.92 9.06
C PHE A 68 5.92 12.55 9.62
N VAL A 69 7.11 12.52 10.26
CA VAL A 69 7.71 11.27 10.73
C VAL A 69 7.05 10.84 12.02
N GLU A 70 6.44 9.66 12.00
CA GLU A 70 5.86 9.00 13.16
C GLU A 70 6.59 7.69 13.41
N SER A 71 6.94 7.39 14.66
CA SER A 71 7.63 6.14 15.01
C SER A 71 6.89 5.40 16.13
N LEU A 72 6.60 4.11 15.88
CA LEU A 72 6.03 3.21 16.87
C LEU A 72 7.00 2.03 17.09
N ARG A 73 7.27 1.70 18.35
CA ARG A 73 8.16 0.57 18.67
C ARG A 73 7.43 -0.75 18.44
N TRP A 74 7.84 -1.50 17.42
CA TRP A 74 7.24 -2.80 17.06
C TRP A 74 8.01 -3.97 17.68
N LEU A 75 9.28 -4.16 17.31
CA LEU A 75 10.17 -5.18 17.87
C LEU A 75 11.46 -4.52 18.38
N PRO A 76 11.49 -4.05 19.65
CA PRO A 76 12.61 -3.29 20.20
C PRO A 76 13.93 -4.06 20.23
N TYR A 77 13.88 -5.39 20.36
CA TYR A 77 15.06 -6.25 20.47
C TYR A 77 15.82 -6.41 19.15
N GLU A 78 15.15 -6.22 18.02
CA GLU A 78 15.71 -6.34 16.68
C GLU A 78 15.91 -4.98 16.00
N ASN A 79 15.72 -3.87 16.74
CA ASN A 79 15.71 -2.49 16.21
C ASN A 79 14.75 -2.29 15.02
N ILE A 80 13.66 -3.06 14.97
CA ILE A 80 12.62 -2.92 13.95
C ILE A 80 11.55 -2.00 14.52
N HIS A 81 11.46 -0.81 13.92
CA HIS A 81 10.50 0.22 14.30
C HIS A 81 9.51 0.45 13.17
N PHE A 82 8.25 0.67 13.53
CA PHE A 82 7.24 1.09 12.58
C PHE A 82 7.43 2.59 12.36
N ASN A 83 8.36 2.92 11.47
CA ASN A 83 8.73 4.28 11.10
C ASN A 83 7.98 4.68 9.83
N LEU A 84 7.12 5.67 9.97
CA LEU A 84 6.41 6.30 8.87
C LEU A 84 7.05 7.66 8.58
N GLY A 85 7.04 8.06 7.32
CA GLY A 85 7.39 9.41 6.92
C GLY A 85 7.16 9.60 5.43
N ILE A 86 7.04 10.86 5.02
CA ILE A 86 6.77 11.23 3.63
C ILE A 86 7.96 12.01 3.09
N ASP A 87 8.47 11.58 1.94
CA ASP A 87 9.40 12.36 1.11
C ASP A 87 8.68 12.97 -0.11
N GLY A 88 9.42 13.70 -0.94
CA GLY A 88 8.84 14.38 -2.10
C GLY A 88 8.19 13.44 -3.12
N ILE A 89 8.66 12.19 -3.24
CA ILE A 89 8.12 11.20 -4.17
C ILE A 89 6.88 10.52 -3.59
N SER A 90 6.97 10.07 -2.34
CA SER A 90 5.89 9.37 -1.63
C SER A 90 4.65 10.24 -1.51
N LEU A 91 4.81 11.55 -1.32
CA LEU A 91 3.70 12.51 -1.26
C LEU A 91 2.80 12.43 -2.50
N PHE A 92 3.38 12.40 -3.70
CA PHE A 92 2.59 12.31 -4.94
C PHE A 92 1.92 10.95 -5.09
N PHE A 93 2.57 9.87 -4.70
CA PHE A 93 1.97 8.54 -4.76
C PHE A 93 0.83 8.36 -3.76
N VAL A 94 0.92 8.95 -2.56
CA VAL A 94 -0.16 8.98 -1.59
C VAL A 94 -1.37 9.77 -2.13
N ILE A 95 -1.14 10.95 -2.71
CA ILE A 95 -2.21 11.75 -3.32
C ILE A 95 -2.85 11.01 -4.50
N LEU A 96 -2.04 10.39 -5.36
CA LEU A 96 -2.54 9.61 -6.48
C LEU A 96 -3.38 8.41 -6.01
N THR A 97 -2.92 7.69 -4.98
CA THR A 97 -3.62 6.53 -4.42
C THR A 97 -4.98 6.95 -3.88
N THR A 98 -5.00 7.96 -3.03
CA THR A 98 -6.25 8.48 -2.42
C THR A 98 -7.18 9.11 -3.45
N PHE A 99 -6.66 9.64 -4.57
CA PHE A 99 -7.48 10.12 -5.68
C PHE A 99 -8.15 8.98 -6.46
N LEU A 100 -7.45 7.87 -6.70
CA LEU A 100 -7.96 6.77 -7.53
C LEU A 100 -9.01 5.91 -6.83
N ILE A 101 -8.86 5.65 -5.53
CA ILE A 101 -9.80 4.77 -4.79
C ILE A 101 -11.27 5.22 -4.82
N PRO A 102 -11.64 6.49 -4.58
CA PRO A 102 -13.03 6.91 -4.69
C PRO A 102 -13.57 6.73 -6.12
N ILE A 103 -12.73 6.90 -7.16
CA ILE A 103 -13.09 6.65 -8.56
C ILE A 103 -13.36 5.15 -8.77
N CYS A 104 -12.47 4.27 -8.28
CA CYS A 104 -12.67 2.83 -8.33
C CYS A 104 -13.99 2.41 -7.67
N ILE A 105 -14.28 2.96 -6.47
CA ILE A 105 -15.53 2.69 -5.76
C ILE A 105 -16.75 3.13 -6.59
N LEU A 106 -16.71 4.34 -7.16
CA LEU A 106 -17.80 4.87 -8.00
C LEU A 106 -18.06 4.01 -9.24
N VAL A 107 -17.01 3.64 -9.98
CA VAL A 107 -17.09 2.79 -11.17
C VAL A 107 -17.62 1.39 -10.81
N GLY A 108 -17.19 0.85 -9.66
CA GLY A 108 -17.61 -0.46 -9.18
C GLY A 108 -19.10 -0.57 -8.82
N TRP A 109 -19.85 0.53 -8.65
CA TRP A 109 -21.25 0.51 -8.17
C TRP A 109 -22.18 -0.37 -9.01
N SER A 110 -21.97 -0.43 -10.33
CA SER A 110 -22.77 -1.24 -11.24
C SER A 110 -22.35 -2.71 -11.27
N GLY A 111 -21.07 -3.00 -10.99
CA GLY A 111 -20.48 -4.34 -10.98
C GLY A 111 -20.72 -5.16 -9.70
N MET A 112 -21.06 -4.50 -8.59
CA MET A 112 -21.32 -5.13 -7.29
C MET A 112 -22.68 -5.87 -7.23
N ARG A 113 -22.83 -6.95 -7.99
CA ARG A 113 -24.05 -7.80 -7.99
C ARG A 113 -24.12 -8.75 -6.80
N SER A 114 -22.96 -9.20 -6.30
CA SER A 114 -22.83 -10.07 -5.13
C SER A 114 -21.67 -9.61 -4.25
N TYR A 115 -21.76 -9.88 -2.95
CA TYR A 115 -20.71 -9.54 -1.97
C TYR A 115 -20.29 -8.06 -1.98
N GLY A 116 -21.26 -7.15 -2.05
CA GLY A 116 -20.98 -5.71 -2.15
C GLY A 116 -20.26 -5.13 -0.92
N LYS A 117 -20.45 -5.72 0.27
CA LYS A 117 -19.75 -5.28 1.48
C LYS A 117 -18.28 -5.62 1.38
N GLU A 118 -17.98 -6.85 1.01
CA GLU A 118 -16.63 -7.40 0.90
C GLU A 118 -15.83 -6.64 -0.15
N TYR A 119 -16.45 -6.26 -1.27
CA TYR A 119 -15.81 -5.44 -2.31
C TYR A 119 -15.36 -4.06 -1.79
N ILE A 120 -16.27 -3.33 -1.13
CA ILE A 120 -15.96 -2.00 -0.59
C ILE A 120 -14.92 -2.11 0.53
N THR A 121 -15.05 -3.12 1.40
CA THR A 121 -14.10 -3.36 2.49
C THR A 121 -12.71 -3.67 1.94
N ALA A 122 -12.60 -4.52 0.92
CA ALA A 122 -11.33 -4.82 0.26
C ALA A 122 -10.72 -3.57 -0.41
N SER A 123 -11.55 -2.71 -1.01
CA SER A 123 -11.09 -1.46 -1.63
C SER A 123 -10.50 -0.48 -0.61
N LEU A 124 -11.15 -0.31 0.56
CA LEU A 124 -10.66 0.52 1.65
C LEU A 124 -9.41 -0.06 2.33
N ILE A 125 -9.35 -1.39 2.52
CA ILE A 125 -8.15 -2.05 3.06
C ILE A 125 -6.98 -1.89 2.08
N ARG A 126 -7.22 -2.01 0.77
CA ARG A 126 -6.20 -1.75 -0.26
C ARG A 126 -5.69 -0.32 -0.20
N GLU A 127 -6.60 0.66 -0.06
CA GLU A 127 -6.26 2.07 0.10
C GLU A 127 -5.32 2.29 1.30
N PHE A 128 -5.71 1.80 2.47
CA PHE A 128 -4.89 1.83 3.68
C PHE A 128 -3.50 1.25 3.44
N LEU A 129 -3.43 0.00 2.96
CA LEU A 129 -2.15 -0.69 2.78
C LEU A 129 -1.25 0.05 1.79
N MET A 130 -1.78 0.57 0.68
CA MET A 130 -0.99 1.32 -0.29
C MET A 130 -0.46 2.65 0.28
N ILE A 131 -1.27 3.39 1.05
CA ILE A 131 -0.81 4.61 1.73
C ILE A 131 0.35 4.27 2.67
N VAL A 132 0.20 3.24 3.50
CA VAL A 132 1.25 2.84 4.44
C VAL A 132 2.51 2.42 3.69
N VAL A 133 2.41 1.63 2.60
CA VAL A 133 3.57 1.21 1.79
C VAL A 133 4.38 2.40 1.29
N PHE A 134 3.73 3.47 0.80
CA PHE A 134 4.44 4.67 0.34
C PHE A 134 5.05 5.47 1.49
N CYS A 135 4.53 5.34 2.70
CA CYS A 135 5.01 6.06 3.87
C CYS A 135 6.03 5.25 4.71
N MET A 136 6.26 3.97 4.44
CA MET A 136 7.14 3.14 5.26
C MET A 136 8.62 3.50 5.05
N LEU A 137 9.31 3.80 6.15
CA LEU A 137 10.76 4.03 6.19
C LEU A 137 11.56 2.82 6.72
N ASP A 138 10.89 1.70 7.02
CA ASP A 138 11.54 0.44 7.38
C ASP A 138 11.41 -0.57 6.23
N LEU A 139 12.54 -1.12 5.79
CA LEU A 139 12.62 -1.95 4.59
C LEU A 139 11.92 -3.31 4.72
N LEU A 140 11.94 -3.90 5.91
CA LEU A 140 11.28 -5.19 6.16
C LEU A 140 9.76 -5.00 6.24
N LEU A 141 9.30 -3.98 6.96
CA LEU A 141 7.88 -3.66 7.04
C LEU A 141 7.34 -3.19 5.69
N PHE A 142 8.12 -2.43 4.91
CA PHE A 142 7.81 -2.11 3.52
C PHE A 142 7.58 -3.40 2.70
N TYR A 143 8.47 -4.39 2.79
CA TYR A 143 8.29 -5.68 2.13
C TYR A 143 6.96 -6.34 2.51
N VAL A 144 6.74 -6.53 3.81
CA VAL A 144 5.54 -7.20 4.35
C VAL A 144 4.26 -6.51 3.88
N LEU A 145 4.20 -5.18 3.97
CA LEU A 145 3.03 -4.41 3.56
C LEU A 145 2.84 -4.42 2.04
N SER A 146 3.92 -4.35 1.26
CA SER A 146 3.85 -4.40 -0.21
C SER A 146 3.32 -5.73 -0.73
N GLU A 147 3.61 -6.84 -0.05
CA GLU A 147 3.04 -8.16 -0.35
C GLU A 147 1.61 -8.28 0.18
N SER A 148 1.31 -7.66 1.33
CA SER A 148 -0.04 -7.65 1.91
C SER A 148 -1.08 -6.96 1.00
N VAL A 149 -0.66 -5.94 0.23
CA VAL A 149 -1.52 -5.28 -0.78
C VAL A 149 -2.03 -6.25 -1.86
N LEU A 150 -1.30 -7.34 -2.13
CA LEU A 150 -1.70 -8.33 -3.12
C LEU A 150 -2.97 -9.08 -2.72
N ILE A 151 -3.22 -9.28 -1.41
CA ILE A 151 -4.36 -10.06 -0.90
C ILE A 151 -5.70 -9.39 -1.27
N PRO A 152 -5.94 -8.09 -0.99
CA PRO A 152 -7.13 -7.41 -1.49
C PRO A 152 -7.26 -7.42 -3.02
N ILE A 153 -6.15 -7.23 -3.75
CA ILE A 153 -6.18 -7.19 -5.22
C ILE A 153 -6.57 -8.54 -5.81
N GLU A 154 -5.95 -9.63 -5.34
CA GLU A 154 -6.30 -11.00 -5.74
C GLU A 154 -7.77 -11.30 -5.44
N SER A 155 -8.26 -10.90 -4.26
CA SER A 155 -9.66 -11.07 -3.88
C SER A 155 -10.60 -10.32 -4.85
N ILE A 156 -10.23 -9.09 -5.23
CA ILE A 156 -10.99 -8.26 -6.18
C ILE A 156 -11.08 -8.96 -7.55
N ILE A 157 -9.95 -9.45 -8.07
CA ILE A 157 -9.89 -10.15 -9.37
C ILE A 157 -10.64 -11.48 -9.30
N GLY A 158 -10.41 -12.30 -8.27
CA GLY A 158 -10.94 -13.65 -8.18
C GLY A 158 -12.46 -13.71 -8.01
N VAL A 159 -13.04 -12.82 -7.18
CA VAL A 159 -14.48 -12.82 -6.91
C VAL A 159 -15.24 -11.96 -7.92
N TRP A 160 -14.79 -10.73 -8.20
CA TRP A 160 -15.51 -9.77 -9.03
C TRP A 160 -14.98 -9.63 -10.46
N GLY A 161 -13.98 -10.43 -10.84
CA GLY A 161 -13.53 -10.52 -12.24
C GLY A 161 -14.66 -10.85 -13.21
N SER A 162 -14.57 -10.28 -14.41
CA SER A 162 -15.63 -10.27 -15.41
C SER A 162 -15.76 -11.57 -16.20
N ARG A 163 -14.65 -12.32 -16.31
CA ARG A 163 -14.50 -13.48 -17.19
C ARG A 163 -14.35 -14.79 -16.39
N GLN A 164 -14.46 -15.90 -17.10
CA GLN A 164 -14.48 -17.25 -16.50
C GLN A 164 -13.13 -17.68 -15.91
N LYS A 165 -12.02 -17.15 -16.43
CA LYS A 165 -10.66 -17.54 -16.01
C LYS A 165 -10.12 -16.69 -14.86
N LYS A 166 -10.94 -15.82 -14.27
CA LYS A 166 -10.59 -14.91 -13.18
C LYS A 166 -9.89 -15.56 -11.99
N ILE A 167 -10.30 -16.77 -11.59
CA ILE A 167 -9.69 -17.50 -10.48
C ILE A 167 -8.25 -17.89 -10.84
N LYS A 168 -8.05 -18.42 -12.06
CA LYS A 168 -6.70 -18.76 -12.55
C LYS A 168 -5.83 -17.51 -12.67
N ALA A 169 -6.37 -16.41 -13.19
CA ALA A 169 -5.64 -15.15 -13.34
C ALA A 169 -5.25 -14.55 -11.97
N ALA A 170 -6.14 -14.62 -10.98
CA ALA A 170 -5.88 -14.16 -9.62
C ALA A 170 -4.72 -14.95 -8.97
N TYR A 171 -4.78 -16.28 -8.99
CA TYR A 171 -3.69 -17.12 -8.47
C TYR A 171 -2.38 -16.94 -9.26
N HIS A 172 -2.46 -16.81 -10.58
CA HIS A 172 -1.27 -16.57 -11.40
C HIS A 172 -0.64 -15.23 -11.05
N PHE A 173 -1.43 -14.14 -10.96
CA PHE A 173 -0.96 -12.83 -10.51
C PHE A 173 -0.26 -12.90 -9.14
N PHE A 174 -0.91 -13.52 -8.15
CA PHE A 174 -0.40 -13.62 -6.80
C PHE A 174 0.90 -14.44 -6.74
N LEU A 175 0.91 -15.66 -7.28
CA LEU A 175 2.09 -16.53 -7.23
C LEU A 175 3.26 -15.97 -8.05
N TYR A 176 2.98 -15.36 -9.20
CA TYR A 176 4.01 -14.78 -10.05
C TYR A 176 4.72 -13.61 -9.36
N THR A 177 3.96 -12.71 -8.74
CA THR A 177 4.50 -11.55 -8.02
C THR A 177 5.18 -11.95 -6.72
N LEU A 178 4.62 -12.91 -5.98
CA LEU A 178 5.21 -13.46 -4.76
C LEU A 178 6.55 -14.15 -5.03
N LEU A 179 6.65 -14.98 -6.07
CA LEU A 179 7.91 -15.64 -6.42
C LEU A 179 9.02 -14.63 -6.73
N GLY A 180 8.69 -13.53 -7.41
CA GLY A 180 9.62 -12.44 -7.64
C GLY A 180 10.07 -11.75 -6.35
N SER A 181 9.16 -11.59 -5.38
CA SER A 181 9.41 -10.86 -4.13
C SER A 181 10.28 -11.64 -3.13
N VAL A 182 10.28 -12.96 -3.15
CA VAL A 182 11.09 -13.78 -2.22
C VAL A 182 12.59 -13.44 -2.30
N PHE A 183 13.12 -13.12 -3.49
CA PHE A 183 14.52 -12.70 -3.63
C PHE A 183 14.82 -11.40 -2.89
N MET A 184 13.89 -10.44 -2.93
CA MET A 184 13.99 -9.20 -2.16
C MET A 184 13.98 -9.48 -0.66
N LEU A 185 13.14 -10.40 -0.17
CA LEU A 185 13.14 -10.78 1.25
C LEU A 185 14.51 -11.32 1.70
N LEU A 186 15.13 -12.21 0.91
CA LEU A 186 16.45 -12.74 1.22
C LEU A 186 17.51 -11.63 1.30
N ALA A 187 17.44 -10.64 0.41
CA ALA A 187 18.34 -9.48 0.44
C ALA A 187 18.13 -8.62 1.69
N ILE A 188 16.88 -8.37 2.07
CA ILE A 188 16.52 -7.62 3.29
C ILE A 188 17.05 -8.34 4.53
N LEU A 189 16.91 -9.66 4.62
CA LEU A 189 17.44 -10.44 5.74
C LEU A 189 18.98 -10.39 5.80
N LEU A 190 19.66 -10.42 4.65
CA LEU A 190 21.12 -10.26 4.60
C LEU A 190 21.53 -8.87 5.10
N ILE A 191 20.83 -7.82 4.68
CA ILE A 191 21.04 -6.46 5.18
C ILE A 191 20.86 -6.43 6.70
N LEU A 192 19.74 -6.93 7.20
CA LEU A 192 19.43 -6.98 8.64
C LEU A 192 20.52 -7.71 9.45
N LEU A 193 21.02 -8.85 8.96
CA LEU A 193 22.09 -9.60 9.62
C LEU A 193 23.44 -8.85 9.62
N GLN A 194 23.68 -8.00 8.62
CA GLN A 194 24.92 -7.24 8.48
C GLN A 194 24.91 -5.93 9.27
N THR A 195 23.79 -5.21 9.27
CA THR A 195 23.67 -3.86 9.85
C THR A 195 22.97 -3.85 11.21
N GLY A 196 22.21 -4.89 11.53
CA GLY A 196 21.40 -4.98 12.75
C GLY A 196 20.15 -4.10 12.75
N THR A 197 19.77 -3.54 11.58
CA THR A 197 18.58 -2.69 11.42
C THR A 197 18.09 -2.68 9.97
N THR A 198 16.80 -2.43 9.78
CA THR A 198 16.14 -2.25 8.48
C THR A 198 15.65 -0.82 8.24
N ASP A 199 16.03 0.12 9.11
CA ASP A 199 15.68 1.53 8.96
C ASP A 199 16.40 2.14 7.75
N LEU A 200 15.61 2.66 6.81
CA LEU A 200 16.11 3.19 5.55
C LEU A 200 17.02 4.41 5.75
N GLN A 201 16.79 5.25 6.76
CA GLN A 201 17.64 6.40 7.03
C GLN A 201 19.04 5.99 7.49
N ILE A 202 19.14 4.93 8.29
CA ILE A 202 20.42 4.36 8.73
C ILE A 202 21.11 3.67 7.55
N LEU A 203 20.36 2.89 6.78
CA LEU A 203 20.88 2.15 5.62
C LEU A 203 21.44 3.08 4.53
N LEU A 204 20.86 4.28 4.35
CA LEU A 204 21.39 5.30 3.43
C LEU A 204 22.80 5.79 3.78
N THR A 205 23.17 5.70 5.06
CA THR A 205 24.50 6.09 5.56
C THR A 205 25.44 4.90 5.76
N THR A 206 24.94 3.68 5.55
CA THR A 206 25.70 2.45 5.77
C THR A 206 26.44 2.04 4.51
N GLU A 207 27.72 1.74 4.64
CA GLU A 207 28.55 1.29 3.53
C GLU A 207 28.51 -0.23 3.37
N PHE A 208 28.36 -0.68 2.13
CA PHE A 208 28.43 -2.08 1.74
C PHE A 208 29.58 -2.26 0.76
N SER A 209 30.28 -3.39 0.83
CA SER A 209 31.26 -3.75 -0.20
C SER A 209 30.58 -3.82 -1.57
N GLU A 210 31.23 -3.32 -2.63
CA GLU A 210 30.72 -3.32 -4.01
C GLU A 210 30.12 -4.67 -4.44
N ARG A 211 30.82 -5.78 -4.17
CA ARG A 211 30.33 -7.13 -4.50
C ARG A 211 28.99 -7.46 -3.86
N ARG A 212 28.76 -7.01 -2.61
CA ARG A 212 27.47 -7.18 -1.92
C ARG A 212 26.42 -6.24 -2.47
N GLN A 213 26.78 -5.00 -2.79
CA GLN A 213 25.84 -4.04 -3.40
C GLN A 213 25.28 -4.60 -4.71
N ILE A 214 26.12 -5.15 -5.59
CA ILE A 214 25.67 -5.77 -6.85
C ILE A 214 24.71 -6.92 -6.58
N PHE A 215 25.05 -7.81 -5.63
CA PHE A 215 24.20 -8.95 -5.30
C PHE A 215 22.84 -8.53 -4.73
N LEU A 216 22.85 -7.61 -3.75
CA LEU A 216 21.64 -7.05 -3.15
C LEU A 216 20.81 -6.34 -4.22
N TRP A 217 21.43 -5.50 -5.05
CA TRP A 217 20.76 -4.79 -6.13
C TRP A 217 20.07 -5.76 -7.10
N ILE A 218 20.72 -6.85 -7.52
CA ILE A 218 20.12 -7.85 -8.41
C ILE A 218 18.91 -8.52 -7.73
N ALA A 219 18.99 -8.80 -6.44
CA ALA A 219 17.89 -9.43 -5.69
C ALA A 219 16.67 -8.48 -5.55
N PHE A 220 16.89 -7.20 -5.28
CA PHE A 220 15.83 -6.17 -5.32
C PHE A 220 15.28 -5.98 -6.73
N PHE A 221 16.17 -5.90 -7.71
CA PHE A 221 15.81 -5.75 -9.12
C PHE A 221 14.93 -6.91 -9.59
N ALA A 222 15.19 -8.15 -9.19
CA ALA A 222 14.36 -9.29 -9.54
C ALA A 222 12.90 -9.11 -9.08
N SER A 223 12.68 -8.62 -7.86
CA SER A 223 11.33 -8.33 -7.36
C SER A 223 10.69 -7.16 -8.08
N PHE A 224 11.41 -6.05 -8.23
CA PHE A 224 10.87 -4.86 -8.89
C PHE A 224 10.62 -5.07 -10.39
N ALA A 225 11.46 -5.84 -11.10
CA ALA A 225 11.28 -6.15 -12.50
C ALA A 225 9.96 -6.89 -12.75
N VAL A 226 9.55 -7.76 -11.82
CA VAL A 226 8.24 -8.43 -11.86
C VAL A 226 7.11 -7.44 -11.62
N LYS A 227 7.21 -6.55 -10.62
CA LYS A 227 6.16 -5.56 -10.31
C LYS A 227 6.06 -4.41 -11.33
N VAL A 228 7.15 -4.07 -12.04
CA VAL A 228 7.26 -3.04 -13.10
C VAL A 228 6.96 -3.60 -14.52
N PRO A 229 6.34 -4.77 -14.61
CA PRO A 229 6.38 -5.70 -15.75
C PRO A 229 7.49 -5.49 -16.81
N MET A 230 8.76 -5.76 -16.47
CA MET A 230 9.86 -5.73 -17.45
C MET A 230 9.89 -6.99 -18.33
N VAL A 231 10.46 -6.92 -19.53
CA VAL A 231 10.78 -8.12 -20.33
C VAL A 231 11.92 -8.89 -19.65
N PRO A 232 11.81 -10.22 -19.41
CA PRO A 232 10.77 -11.15 -19.87
C PRO A 232 9.63 -11.43 -18.87
N VAL A 233 9.62 -10.77 -17.69
CA VAL A 233 8.75 -11.07 -16.56
C VAL A 233 7.42 -10.28 -16.50
N HIS A 234 6.81 -10.00 -17.65
CA HIS A 234 5.63 -9.11 -17.78
C HIS A 234 4.30 -9.84 -18.02
N ILE A 235 4.32 -11.16 -18.21
CA ILE A 235 3.19 -11.94 -18.76
C ILE A 235 1.98 -11.98 -17.80
N TRP A 236 2.21 -11.86 -16.49
CA TRP A 236 1.13 -11.81 -15.51
C TRP A 236 0.20 -10.60 -15.71
N LEU A 237 0.73 -9.47 -16.21
CA LEU A 237 0.01 -8.21 -16.35
C LEU A 237 -1.18 -8.30 -17.32
N PRO A 238 -0.99 -8.70 -18.60
CA PRO A 238 -2.11 -8.82 -19.53
C PRO A 238 -3.13 -9.88 -19.09
N GLU A 239 -2.69 -11.00 -18.49
CA GLU A 239 -3.62 -12.01 -18.00
C GLU A 239 -4.49 -11.50 -16.85
N ALA A 240 -3.91 -10.76 -15.90
CA ALA A 240 -4.64 -10.19 -14.78
C ALA A 240 -5.62 -9.10 -15.22
N HIS A 241 -5.18 -8.15 -16.07
CA HIS A 241 -6.00 -6.99 -16.48
C HIS A 241 -7.19 -7.37 -17.35
N VAL A 242 -7.04 -8.40 -18.19
CA VAL A 242 -8.12 -8.88 -19.06
C VAL A 242 -9.27 -9.50 -18.26
N GLU A 243 -8.97 -10.10 -17.11
CA GLU A 243 -9.94 -10.81 -16.27
C GLU A 243 -10.46 -9.95 -15.10
N ALA A 244 -9.71 -8.91 -14.72
CA ALA A 244 -10.06 -7.97 -13.65
C ALA A 244 -11.39 -7.24 -13.89
N PRO A 245 -12.07 -6.79 -12.82
CA PRO A 245 -13.17 -5.84 -12.95
C PRO A 245 -12.69 -4.50 -13.50
N THR A 246 -13.62 -3.66 -13.95
CA THR A 246 -13.32 -2.32 -14.52
C THR A 246 -12.70 -1.33 -13.52
N ALA A 247 -12.85 -1.60 -12.22
CA ALA A 247 -12.46 -0.72 -11.12
C ALA A 247 -11.22 -1.22 -10.37
#